data_AF-A0A2P8NFL0-F1
#
_entry.id   AF-A0A2P8NFL0-F1
#
_cell.length_a   1.000
_cell.length_b   1.000
_cell.length_c   1.000
_cell.angle_alpha   90.00
_cell.angle_beta   90.00
_cell.angle_gamma   90.00
#
_symmetry.space_group_name_H-M   'P 1'
#
loop_
_entity.id
_entity.type
_entity.pdbx_description
1 polymer ?
#
loop_
_entity_poly.entity_id
_entity_poly.type
_entity_poly.pdbx_seq_one_letter_code
_entity_poly.pdbx_strand_id
1 'polypeptide(L)' 'MRAAMGVSEGDSLLARVIDGELRLLSQDAALQKAQALVRQVVPEGVSLVDELIAERRLEARRDDER' A
#
# COMPACT_ATOMS: atom_id res chain seq x y z
N MET A 1 -24.78 -1.19 0.17
CA MET A 1 -23.45 -1.14 0.80
C MET A 1 -22.47 -2.12 0.13
N ARG A 2 -22.70 -3.44 0.19
CA ARG A 2 -21.83 -4.47 -0.41
C ARG A 2 -21.50 -4.22 -1.89
N ALA A 3 -22.53 -4.01 -2.73
CA ALA A 3 -22.37 -3.72 -4.15
C ALA A 3 -21.63 -2.40 -4.44
N ALA A 4 -21.87 -1.35 -3.65
CA ALA A 4 -21.19 -0.07 -3.80
C ALA A 4 -19.71 -0.13 -3.40
N MET A 5 -19.33 -1.09 -2.56
CA MET A 5 -17.94 -1.39 -2.20
C MET A 5 -17.27 -2.38 -3.18
N GLY A 6 -18.01 -2.89 -4.19
CA GLY A 6 -17.51 -3.90 -5.13
C GLY A 6 -17.32 -5.29 -4.52
N VAL A 7 -18.04 -5.61 -3.45
CA VAL A 7 -17.79 -6.82 -2.63
C VAL A 7 -18.89 -7.85 -2.85
N SER A 8 -18.50 -9.11 -2.95
CA SER A 8 -19.37 -10.28 -3.10
C SER A 8 -19.57 -11.00 -1.78
N GLU A 9 -20.45 -12.00 -1.78
CA GLU A 9 -20.63 -12.85 -0.60
C GLU A 9 -19.42 -13.80 -0.46
N GLY A 10 -18.91 -13.95 0.77
CA GLY A 10 -17.67 -14.68 1.05
C GLY A 10 -16.38 -13.85 1.01
N ASP A 11 -16.44 -12.64 0.45
CA ASP A 11 -15.28 -11.75 0.40
C ASP A 11 -14.93 -11.20 1.79
N SER A 12 -13.63 -11.04 2.03
CA SER A 12 -13.10 -10.51 3.29
C SER A 12 -13.06 -8.98 3.28
N LEU A 13 -13.46 -8.38 4.40
CA LEU A 13 -13.39 -6.94 4.63
C LEU A 13 -12.36 -6.61 5.71
N LEU A 14 -11.68 -5.48 5.53
CA LEU A 14 -10.82 -4.87 6.53
C LEU A 14 -11.66 -3.94 7.39
N ALA A 15 -11.69 -4.21 8.69
CA ALA A 15 -12.38 -3.39 9.69
C ALA A 15 -11.37 -2.65 10.57
N ARG A 16 -11.57 -1.35 10.76
CA ARG A 16 -10.78 -0.55 11.71
C ARG A 16 -11.67 0.49 12.39
N VAL A 17 -11.47 0.68 13.69
CA VAL A 17 -12.06 1.82 14.41
C VAL A 17 -11.08 2.98 14.35
N ILE A 18 -11.51 4.13 13.85
CA ILE A 18 -10.71 5.36 13.78
C ILE A 18 -11.60 6.49 14.31
N ASP A 19 -11.14 7.20 15.34
CA ASP A 19 -11.84 8.34 15.95
C ASP A 19 -13.29 8.02 16.36
N GLY A 20 -13.53 6.79 16.83
CA GLY A 20 -14.85 6.31 17.22
C GLY A 20 -15.73 5.81 16.06
N GLU A 21 -15.26 5.88 14.82
CA GLU A 21 -15.97 5.38 13.64
C GLU A 21 -15.50 3.99 13.22
N LEU A 22 -16.44 3.05 13.02
CA LEU A 22 -16.14 1.78 12.36
C LEU A 22 -16.01 1.99 10.85
N ARG A 23 -14.79 1.87 10.33
CA ARG A 23 -14.49 1.93 8.90
C ARG A 23 -14.31 0.53 8.34
N LEU A 24 -15.09 0.22 7.32
CA LEU A 24 -15.01 -1.03 6.56
C LEU A 24 -14.48 -0.74 5.15
N LEU A 25 -13.47 -1.48 4.73
CA LEU A 25 -12.85 -1.37 3.41
C LEU A 25 -12.77 -2.75 2.77
N SER A 26 -13.00 -2.83 1.46
CA SER A 26 -12.54 -3.99 0.67
C SER A 26 -11.01 -3.96 0.58
N GLN A 27 -10.38 -5.09 0.27
CA GLN A 27 -8.93 -5.14 0.04
C GLN A 27 -8.50 -4.19 -1.08
N ASP A 28 -9.24 -4.18 -2.19
CA ASP A 28 -8.95 -3.30 -3.33
C ASP A 28 -9.03 -1.82 -2.95
N ALA A 29 -10.07 -1.43 -2.22
CA ALA A 29 -10.20 -0.05 -1.74
C ALA A 29 -9.07 0.33 -0.77
N ALA A 30 -8.65 -0.59 0.10
CA ALA A 30 -7.52 -0.38 0.99
C ALA A 30 -6.20 -0.23 0.22
N LEU A 31 -5.96 -1.06 -0.80
CA LEU A 31 -4.80 -1.00 -1.67
C LEU A 31 -4.75 0.32 -2.45
N GLN A 32 -5.86 0.71 -3.09
CA GLN A 32 -5.96 1.97 -3.83
C GLN A 32 -5.69 3.17 -2.93
N LYS A 33 -6.24 3.16 -1.70
CA LYS A 33 -5.99 4.22 -0.73
C LYS A 33 -4.51 4.31 -0.33
N ALA A 34 -3.86 3.16 -0.10
CA ALA A 34 -2.42 3.11 0.21
C ALA A 34 -1.58 3.64 -0.96
N GLN A 35 -1.89 3.21 -2.19
CA GLN A 35 -1.21 3.69 -3.39
C GLN A 35 -1.39 5.20 -3.59
N ALA A 36 -2.60 5.73 -3.34
CA ALA A 36 -2.87 7.16 -3.44
C ALA A 36 -2.07 7.98 -2.43
N LEU A 37 -1.90 7.49 -1.21
CA LEU A 37 -1.06 8.13 -0.19
C LEU A 37 0.41 8.17 -0.62
N VAL A 38 0.94 7.07 -1.14
CA VAL A 38 2.34 7.00 -1.60
C VAL A 38 2.58 7.92 -2.81
N ARG A 39 1.63 8.01 -3.75
CA ARG A 39 1.74 8.93 -4.90
C ARG A 39 1.77 10.42 -4.55
N GLN A 40 1.39 10.80 -3.32
CA GLN A 40 1.52 12.20 -2.88
C GLN A 40 2.99 12.60 -2.67
N VAL A 41 3.89 11.64 -2.46
CA VAL A 41 5.31 11.88 -2.17
C VAL A 41 6.25 11.29 -3.23
N VAL A 42 5.78 10.35 -4.05
CA VAL A 42 6.55 9.80 -5.17
C VAL A 42 6.25 10.58 -6.45
N PRO A 43 7.25 11.20 -7.11
CA PRO A 43 7.05 11.92 -8.36
C PRO A 43 6.53 11.02 -9.50
N GLU A 44 5.83 11.63 -10.47
CA GLU A 44 5.41 10.91 -11.67
C GLU A 44 6.62 10.40 -12.48
N GLY A 45 6.47 9.22 -13.07
CA GLY A 45 7.52 8.58 -13.86
C GLY A 45 8.65 7.94 -13.05
N VAL A 46 8.64 8.06 -11.71
CA VAL A 46 9.62 7.42 -10.82
C VAL A 46 9.16 6.02 -10.42
N SER A 47 10.05 5.04 -10.60
CA SER A 47 9.87 3.68 -10.08
C SER A 47 10.49 3.57 -8.69
N LEU A 48 9.68 3.80 -7.66
CA LEU A 48 10.10 3.63 -6.27
C LEU A 48 10.66 2.21 -6.00
N VAL A 49 10.14 1.21 -6.69
CA VAL A 49 10.61 -0.18 -6.59
C VAL A 49 12.07 -0.29 -7.03
N ASP A 50 12.41 0.30 -8.18
CA ASP A 50 13.78 0.22 -8.71
C ASP A 50 14.76 0.96 -7.82
N GLU A 51 14.38 2.13 -7.30
CA GLU A 51 15.18 2.90 -6.35
C GLU A 51 15.48 2.11 -5.08
N LEU A 52 14.45 1.57 -4.42
CA LEU A 52 14.61 0.80 -3.19
C LEU A 52 15.43 -0.49 -3.40
N ILE A 53 15.25 -1.16 -4.55
CA ILE A 53 16.06 -2.34 -4.89
C ILE A 53 17.53 -1.96 -5.11
N ALA A 54 17.79 -0.84 -5.79
CA ALA A 54 19.15 -0.35 -6.00
C ALA A 54 19.83 0.01 -4.68
N GLU A 55 19.13 0.72 -3.78
CA GLU A 55 19.60 1.05 -2.44
C GLU A 55 19.94 -0.20 -1.63
N ARG A 56 19.03 -1.19 -1.59
CA ARG A 56 19.26 -2.47 -0.90
C ARG A 56 20.49 -3.21 -1.42
N ARG A 57 20.71 -3.21 -2.73
CA ARG A 57 21.90 -3.83 -3.34
C ARG A 57 23.18 -3.08 -3.00
N LEU A 58 23.13 -1.75 -2.91
CA LEU A 58 24.27 -0.93 -2.49
C LEU A 58 24.60 -1.11 -1.01
N GLU A 59 23.59 -1.27 -0.15
CA GLU A 59 23.78 -1.65 1.26
C GLU A 59 24.48 -3.00 1.37
N ALA A 60 23.95 -4.04 0.70
CA ALA A 60 24.52 -5.38 0.76
C ALA A 60 26.01 -5.42 0.35
N ARG A 61 26.38 -4.73 -0.72
CA ARG A 61 27.79 -4.63 -1.15
C ARG A 61 28.69 -3.98 -0.11
N ARG A 62 28.20 -2.93 0.57
CA ARG A 62 28.95 -2.24 1.63
C ARG A 62 29.16 -3.11 2.86
N ASP A 63 28.21 -3.99 3.15
CA ASP A 63 28.33 -4.94 4.27
C ASP A 63 29.28 -6.09 3.92
N ASP A 64 29.31 -6.56 2.66
CA ASP A 64 30.26 -7.59 2.19
C ASP A 64 31.72 -7.09 2.16
N GLU A 65 31.95 -5.79 2.01
CA GLU A 65 33.28 -5.15 1.98
C GLU A 65 33.86 -4.86 3.38
N ARG A 66 33.11 -5.11 4.46
CA ARG A 66 33.51 -4.86 5.86
C ARG A 66 34.04 -6.11 6.56
#